data_AF-A0A9X2DU93-F1
#
_entry.id   AF-A0A9X2DU93-F1
#
_cell.length_a   1.000
_cell.length_b   1.000
_cell.length_c   1.000
_cell.angle_alpha   90.00
_cell.angle_beta   90.00
_cell.angle_gamma   90.00
#
_symmetry.space_group_name_H-M   'P 1'
#
loop_
_entity.id
_entity.type
_entity.pdbx_description
1 polymer ?
#
loop_
_entity_poly.entity_id
_entity_poly.type
_entity_poly.pdbx_seq_one_letter_code
_entity_poly.pdbx_strand_id
1 'polypeptide(L)'
;MKLKLHSEIMNIFFDESGRHDDKPTTMGGLLIPQAVYSATEFTELSKRLQLGTLKLHWTDYSGHGPNKQNIIDTMTLFSRFVPYVKMNVINYNHHSLNIHKKRLEDKDYSKLMIYTKIPERIFYGLLRNYGQDVYVKANVYIEEASVYKQLELDTRILEQLNTQSLYRGEQFSVSTCEMHPKNKMIGIELVDLILGVIRSIIQNVIIPSDISEEELKRAKLKKKKAKNDLVIQLLKIEKFTHFLSTIKYYEWNSNKELAEVDFEDYLRIFMASHFREFHEK
;
A
#
# COMPACT_ATOMS: atom_id res chain seq x y z
N MET A 1 -12.28 -8.03 40.41
CA MET A 1 -11.94 -6.75 39.79
C MET A 1 -11.63 -7.01 38.32
N LYS A 2 -12.52 -6.67 37.38
CA LYS A 2 -12.26 -6.86 35.94
C LYS A 2 -11.22 -5.84 35.51
N LEU A 3 -10.02 -6.29 35.13
CA LEU A 3 -9.04 -5.44 34.45
C LEU A 3 -9.72 -4.88 33.19
N LYS A 4 -9.87 -3.56 33.15
CA LYS A 4 -10.42 -2.87 31.99
C LYS A 4 -9.31 -2.83 30.94
N LEU A 5 -9.39 -3.72 29.96
CA LEU A 5 -8.47 -3.74 28.83
C LEU A 5 -8.35 -2.35 28.22
N HIS A 6 -7.12 -1.88 28.08
CA HIS A 6 -6.83 -0.63 27.41
C HIS A 6 -7.21 -0.76 25.94
N SER A 7 -8.12 0.10 25.47
CA SER A 7 -8.59 0.06 24.08
C SER A 7 -7.92 1.14 23.26
N GLU A 8 -7.25 0.74 22.18
CA GLU A 8 -6.61 1.64 21.23
C GLU A 8 -7.39 1.70 19.93
N ILE A 9 -7.56 2.91 19.39
CA ILE A 9 -8.23 3.12 18.10
C ILE A 9 -7.17 3.17 17.00
N MET A 10 -7.33 2.33 15.99
CA MET A 10 -6.46 2.24 14.83
C MET A 10 -7.24 2.55 13.56
N ASN A 11 -6.64 3.31 12.64
CA ASN A 11 -7.17 3.52 11.30
C ASN A 11 -6.37 2.69 10.30
N ILE A 12 -7.04 1.96 9.42
CA ILE A 12 -6.41 1.20 8.35
C ILE A 12 -6.88 1.73 7.01
N PHE A 13 -5.94 2.09 6.15
CA PHE A 13 -6.19 2.55 4.80
C PHE A 13 -5.78 1.47 3.80
N PHE A 14 -6.53 1.33 2.71
CA PHE A 14 -6.31 0.25 1.74
C PHE A 14 -6.49 0.71 0.30
N ASP A 15 -5.60 0.24 -0.57
CA ASP A 15 -5.68 0.42 -2.01
C ASP A 15 -4.97 -0.73 -2.79
N GLU A 16 -5.22 -0.80 -4.10
CA GLU A 16 -4.62 -1.71 -5.08
C GLU A 16 -3.88 -0.90 -6.15
N SER A 17 -2.64 -1.30 -6.47
CA SER A 17 -1.86 -0.71 -7.55
C SER A 17 -1.42 -1.76 -8.58
N GLY A 18 -1.56 -1.40 -9.85
CA GLY A 18 -1.39 -2.30 -11.00
C GLY A 18 -2.65 -3.14 -11.23
N ARG A 19 -2.94 -3.48 -12.49
CA ARG A 19 -4.06 -4.35 -12.87
C ARG A 19 -3.70 -5.16 -14.11
N HIS A 20 -4.26 -6.37 -14.21
CA HIS A 20 -4.08 -7.25 -15.37
C HIS A 20 -2.59 -7.46 -15.73
N ASP A 21 -2.16 -6.91 -16.87
CA ASP A 21 -0.81 -7.04 -17.42
C ASP A 21 0.18 -6.01 -16.84
N ASP A 22 -0.30 -5.01 -16.09
CA ASP A 22 0.55 -4.02 -15.42
C ASP A 22 1.13 -4.58 -14.10
N LYS A 23 2.19 -5.37 -14.25
CA LYS A 23 2.89 -6.06 -13.15
C LYS A 23 3.99 -5.20 -12.51
N PRO A 24 4.32 -5.39 -11.22
CA PRO A 24 3.62 -6.28 -10.26
C PRO A 24 2.25 -5.71 -9.88
N THR A 25 1.34 -6.59 -9.46
CA THR A 25 -0.03 -6.23 -9.04
C THR A 25 -0.09 -6.36 -7.52
N THR A 26 -0.24 -5.24 -6.82
CA THR A 26 -0.06 -5.16 -5.37
C THR A 26 -1.29 -4.61 -4.68
N MET A 27 -1.71 -5.20 -3.57
CA MET A 27 -2.64 -4.62 -2.61
C MET A 27 -1.88 -4.27 -1.33
N GLY A 28 -2.21 -3.13 -0.72
CA GLY A 28 -1.53 -2.66 0.48
C GLY A 28 -2.51 -2.18 1.53
N GLY A 29 -2.17 -2.40 2.80
CA GLY A 29 -2.87 -1.83 3.95
C GLY A 29 -1.89 -1.07 4.84
N LEU A 30 -2.22 0.18 5.18
CA LEU A 30 -1.44 1.03 6.09
C LEU A 30 -2.24 1.28 7.37
N LEU A 31 -1.72 0.80 8.50
CA LEU A 31 -2.27 1.04 9.83
C LEU A 31 -1.61 2.27 10.46
N ILE A 32 -2.43 3.23 10.89
CA ILE A 32 -2.03 4.45 11.61
C ILE A 32 -2.88 4.56 12.88
N PRO A 33 -2.29 4.64 14.08
CA PRO A 33 -3.02 4.91 15.31
C PRO A 33 -3.82 6.22 15.22
N GLN A 34 -5.02 6.25 15.82
CA GLN A 34 -5.89 7.44 15.78
C GLN A 34 -5.19 8.68 16.35
N ALA A 35 -4.44 8.53 17.44
CA ALA A 35 -3.67 9.62 18.04
C ALA A 35 -2.67 10.26 17.07
N VAL A 36 -2.09 9.46 16.16
CA VAL A 36 -1.16 9.92 15.13
C VAL A 36 -1.92 10.50 13.95
N TYR A 37 -2.98 9.83 13.47
CA TYR A 37 -3.76 10.29 12.32
C TYR A 37 -4.53 11.59 12.59
N SER A 38 -4.83 11.89 13.85
CA SER A 38 -5.43 13.16 14.29
C SER A 38 -4.43 14.31 14.43
N ALA A 39 -3.13 14.08 14.21
CA ALA A 39 -2.14 15.16 14.26
C ALA A 39 -2.45 16.26 13.23
N THR A 40 -2.03 17.49 13.54
CA THR A 40 -2.29 18.67 12.70
C THR A 40 -1.77 18.46 11.28
N GLU A 41 -0.62 17.79 11.14
CA GLU A 41 0.02 17.49 9.87
C GLU A 41 -0.87 16.66 8.93
N PHE A 42 -1.48 15.58 9.43
CA PHE A 42 -2.40 14.75 8.65
C PHE A 42 -3.71 15.47 8.35
N THR A 43 -4.19 16.29 9.30
CA THR A 43 -5.40 17.10 9.13
C THR A 43 -5.22 18.16 8.04
N GLU A 44 -4.09 18.86 8.02
CA GLU A 44 -3.77 19.85 6.98
C GLU A 44 -3.59 19.21 5.61
N LEU A 45 -2.89 18.07 5.52
CA LEU A 45 -2.77 17.33 4.26
C LEU A 45 -4.14 16.92 3.73
N SER A 46 -5.01 16.38 4.59
CA SER A 46 -6.39 16.00 4.21
C SER A 46 -7.20 17.20 3.73
N LYS A 47 -7.10 18.36 4.41
CA LYS A 47 -7.78 19.59 4.02
C LYS A 47 -7.28 20.09 2.65
N ARG A 48 -5.96 20.13 2.44
CA ARG A 48 -5.37 20.57 1.17
C ARG A 48 -5.78 19.67 0.00
N LEU A 49 -5.86 18.35 0.26
CA LEU A 49 -6.31 17.34 -0.69
C LEU A 49 -7.78 17.57 -1.07
N GLN A 50 -8.66 17.72 -0.08
CA GLN A 50 -10.10 17.96 -0.30
C GLN A 50 -10.39 19.29 -1.02
N LEU A 51 -9.57 20.32 -0.78
CA LEU A 51 -9.65 21.60 -1.48
C LEU A 51 -9.03 21.57 -2.89
N GLY A 52 -8.41 20.46 -3.31
CA GLY A 52 -7.75 20.32 -4.61
C GLY A 52 -6.44 21.09 -4.75
N THR A 53 -5.95 21.70 -3.66
CA THR A 53 -4.66 22.43 -3.61
C THR A 53 -3.46 21.50 -3.49
N LEU A 54 -3.71 20.24 -3.09
CA LEU A 54 -2.74 19.15 -3.09
C LEU A 54 -3.25 18.09 -4.06
N LYS A 55 -2.40 17.68 -5.00
CA LYS A 55 -2.67 16.58 -5.94
C LYS A 55 -1.60 15.52 -5.78
N LEU A 56 -2.03 14.31 -5.46
CA LEU A 56 -1.18 13.16 -5.21
C LEU A 56 -1.71 12.00 -6.06
N HIS A 57 -1.09 11.74 -7.21
CA HIS A 57 -1.46 10.62 -8.07
C HIS A 57 -0.20 9.96 -8.60
N TRP A 58 0.15 8.77 -8.07
CA TRP A 58 1.34 8.06 -8.54
C TRP A 58 1.20 7.63 -9.99
N THR A 59 0.00 7.18 -10.37
CA THR A 59 -0.28 6.69 -11.71
C THR A 59 -0.08 7.78 -12.75
N ASP A 60 -0.45 9.03 -12.48
CA ASP A 60 -0.36 10.12 -13.45
C ASP A 60 1.01 10.82 -13.46
N TYR A 61 1.87 10.51 -12.49
CA TYR A 61 3.18 11.10 -12.43
C TYR A 61 4.04 10.73 -13.64
N SER A 62 4.49 11.77 -14.35
CA SER A 62 5.29 11.69 -15.58
C SER A 62 6.48 12.67 -15.59
N GLY A 63 6.84 13.21 -14.42
CA GLY A 63 7.98 14.14 -14.26
C GLY A 63 7.60 15.61 -14.03
N HIS A 64 6.32 15.95 -13.93
CA HIS A 64 5.88 17.34 -13.73
C HIS A 64 6.29 17.89 -12.35
N GLY A 65 6.94 19.06 -12.31
CA GLY A 65 7.59 19.64 -11.13
C GLY A 65 6.67 19.81 -9.91
N PRO A 66 5.53 20.52 -10.02
CA PRO A 66 4.57 20.67 -8.91
C PRO A 66 4.08 19.35 -8.29
N ASN A 67 3.79 18.33 -9.09
CA ASN A 67 3.35 17.03 -8.58
C ASN A 67 4.49 16.29 -7.87
N LYS A 68 5.72 16.41 -8.41
CA LYS A 68 6.92 15.87 -7.79
C LYS A 68 7.13 16.43 -6.38
N GLN A 69 7.07 17.76 -6.23
CA GLN A 69 7.30 18.41 -4.95
C GLN A 69 6.22 18.05 -3.93
N ASN A 70 4.95 18.03 -4.35
CA ASN A 70 3.84 17.58 -3.50
C ASN A 70 4.08 16.18 -2.94
N ILE A 71 4.51 15.23 -3.78
CA ILE A 71 4.82 13.87 -3.33
C ILE A 71 5.99 13.88 -2.35
N ILE A 72 7.10 14.56 -2.66
CA ILE A 72 8.27 14.63 -1.79
C ILE A 72 7.90 15.23 -0.42
N ASP A 73 7.15 16.34 -0.39
CA ASP A 73 6.75 17.02 0.84
C ASP A 73 5.84 16.13 1.68
N THR A 74 4.84 15.49 1.05
CA THR A 74 3.93 14.56 1.73
C THR A 74 4.69 13.37 2.32
N MET A 75 5.59 12.75 1.55
CA MET A 75 6.38 11.60 2.01
C MET A 75 7.39 12.00 3.10
N THR A 76 7.98 13.20 3.00
CA THR A 76 8.87 13.75 4.03
C THR A 76 8.13 13.97 5.34
N LEU A 77 6.93 14.53 5.29
CA LEU A 77 6.06 14.70 6.47
C LEU A 77 5.66 13.35 7.06
N PHE A 78 5.18 12.42 6.22
CA PHE A 78 4.82 11.07 6.64
C PHE A 78 5.99 10.34 7.31
N SER A 79 7.22 10.50 6.79
CA SER A 79 8.42 9.84 7.32
C SER A 79 8.70 10.14 8.80
N ARG A 80 8.16 11.24 9.34
CA ARG A 80 8.27 11.61 10.77
C ARG A 80 7.44 10.69 11.68
N PHE A 81 6.41 10.04 11.15
CA PHE A 81 5.46 9.20 11.88
C PHE A 81 5.68 7.70 11.66
N VAL A 82 6.66 7.33 10.84
CA VAL A 82 7.04 5.95 10.53
C VAL A 82 7.15 5.01 11.74
N PRO A 83 7.72 5.43 12.89
CA PRO A 83 7.82 4.55 14.06
C PRO A 83 6.47 4.07 14.62
N TYR A 84 5.36 4.72 14.26
CA TYR A 84 4.04 4.44 14.82
C TYR A 84 3.11 3.70 13.86
N VAL A 85 3.53 3.47 12.62
CA VAL A 85 2.67 2.90 11.57
C VAL A 85 3.14 1.50 11.19
N LYS A 86 2.24 0.72 10.59
CA LYS A 86 2.55 -0.61 10.04
C LYS A 86 1.98 -0.74 8.65
N MET A 87 2.68 -1.42 7.74
CA MET A 87 2.19 -1.68 6.41
C MET A 87 2.41 -3.13 6.01
N ASN A 88 1.36 -3.74 5.46
CA ASN A 88 1.40 -5.05 4.85
C ASN A 88 1.08 -4.90 3.36
N VAL A 89 1.84 -5.59 2.51
CA VAL A 89 1.65 -5.56 1.05
C VAL A 89 1.65 -6.98 0.52
N ILE A 90 0.67 -7.29 -0.34
CA ILE A 90 0.62 -8.56 -1.07
C ILE A 90 0.75 -8.26 -2.56
N ASN A 91 1.81 -8.77 -3.18
CA ASN A 91 1.92 -8.89 -4.63
C ASN A 91 1.29 -10.22 -5.07
N TYR A 92 0.35 -10.18 -6.00
CA TYR A 92 -0.38 -11.36 -6.43
C TYR A 92 -0.40 -11.52 -7.95
N ASN A 93 -0.40 -12.78 -8.39
CA ASN A 93 -0.42 -13.12 -9.80
C ASN A 93 -1.79 -13.68 -10.25
N HIS A 94 -2.51 -12.93 -11.09
CA HIS A 94 -3.74 -13.43 -11.72
C HIS A 94 -3.53 -14.68 -12.59
N HIS A 95 -2.35 -14.86 -13.18
CA HIS A 95 -2.10 -15.92 -14.16
C HIS A 95 -2.08 -17.31 -13.52
N SER A 96 -1.68 -17.42 -12.25
CA SER A 96 -1.67 -18.71 -11.54
C SER A 96 -3.08 -19.29 -11.32
N LEU A 97 -4.12 -18.47 -11.43
CA LEU A 97 -5.53 -18.88 -11.30
C LEU A 97 -6.10 -19.53 -12.56
N ASN A 98 -5.52 -19.28 -13.74
CA ASN A 98 -6.00 -19.85 -15.01
C ASN A 98 -5.88 -21.38 -15.05
N ILE A 99 -4.93 -21.94 -14.29
CA ILE A 99 -4.73 -23.40 -14.15
C ILE A 99 -5.90 -24.04 -13.38
N HIS A 100 -6.43 -23.34 -12.37
CA HIS A 100 -7.49 -23.85 -11.49
C HIS A 100 -8.91 -23.55 -11.98
N LYS A 101 -9.11 -22.50 -12.79
CA LYS A 101 -10.41 -22.14 -13.39
C LYS A 101 -11.03 -23.26 -14.21
N LYS A 102 -10.24 -24.11 -14.86
CA LYS A 102 -10.74 -25.25 -15.65
C LYS A 102 -11.47 -26.31 -14.80
N ARG A 103 -11.34 -26.29 -13.47
CA ARG A 103 -11.90 -27.31 -12.56
C ARG A 103 -13.16 -26.87 -11.80
N LEU A 104 -13.46 -25.57 -11.77
CA LEU A 104 -14.59 -25.01 -11.03
C LEU A 104 -15.51 -24.33 -12.05
N GLU A 105 -16.68 -24.92 -12.27
CA GLU A 105 -17.70 -24.46 -13.22
C GLU A 105 -18.08 -22.98 -13.00
N ASP A 106 -17.79 -22.15 -14.00
CA ASP A 106 -18.29 -20.80 -14.38
C ASP A 106 -18.51 -19.68 -13.34
N LYS A 107 -18.39 -19.92 -12.04
CA LYS A 107 -18.34 -18.84 -11.04
C LYS A 107 -16.91 -18.32 -10.97
N ASP A 108 -16.73 -17.00 -11.09
CA ASP A 108 -15.42 -16.36 -10.96
C ASP A 108 -14.95 -16.29 -9.50
N TYR A 109 -14.82 -17.47 -8.88
CA TYR A 109 -14.23 -17.68 -7.56
C TYR A 109 -12.83 -17.09 -7.47
N SER A 110 -12.14 -16.95 -8.61
CA SER A 110 -10.82 -16.31 -8.68
C SER A 110 -10.91 -14.82 -8.34
N LYS A 111 -11.87 -14.11 -8.93
CA LYS A 111 -12.18 -12.71 -8.63
C LYS A 111 -12.67 -12.55 -7.20
N LEU A 112 -13.57 -13.42 -6.75
CA LEU A 112 -14.03 -13.40 -5.35
C LEU A 112 -12.86 -13.58 -4.38
N MET A 113 -11.99 -14.56 -4.62
CA MET A 113 -10.83 -14.82 -3.76
C MET A 113 -9.88 -13.63 -3.75
N ILE A 114 -9.46 -13.12 -4.91
CA ILE A 114 -8.54 -11.98 -5.00
C ILE A 114 -9.12 -10.78 -4.26
N TYR A 115 -10.35 -10.38 -4.59
CA TYR A 115 -10.91 -9.13 -4.12
C TYR A 115 -11.64 -9.23 -2.78
N THR A 116 -11.62 -10.39 -2.09
CA THR A 116 -12.14 -10.50 -0.71
C THR A 116 -11.15 -11.15 0.27
N LYS A 117 -10.43 -12.20 -0.14
CA LYS A 117 -9.49 -12.91 0.75
C LYS A 117 -8.11 -12.25 0.85
N ILE A 118 -7.61 -11.65 -0.23
CA ILE A 118 -6.34 -10.91 -0.15
C ILE A 118 -6.50 -9.66 0.73
N PRO A 119 -7.54 -8.81 0.57
CA PRO A 119 -7.79 -7.70 1.50
C PRO A 119 -7.96 -8.17 2.95
N GLU A 120 -8.76 -9.23 3.21
CA GLU A 120 -8.92 -9.79 4.56
C GLU A 120 -7.58 -10.17 5.19
N ARG A 121 -6.71 -10.87 4.46
CA ARG A 121 -5.38 -11.26 4.95
C ARG A 121 -4.49 -10.06 5.28
N ILE A 122 -4.55 -9.01 4.47
CA ILE A 122 -3.81 -7.76 4.75
C ILE A 122 -4.28 -7.16 6.07
N PHE A 123 -5.59 -6.99 6.23
CA PHE A 123 -6.19 -6.40 7.44
C PHE A 123 -5.94 -7.26 8.68
N TYR A 124 -6.19 -8.57 8.61
CA TYR A 124 -5.92 -9.49 9.71
C TYR A 124 -4.45 -9.47 10.10
N GLY A 125 -3.53 -9.44 9.13
CA GLY A 125 -2.10 -9.35 9.37
C GLY A 125 -1.68 -8.05 10.08
N LEU A 126 -2.41 -6.96 9.91
CA LEU A 126 -2.19 -5.68 10.60
C LEU A 126 -2.78 -5.67 12.02
N LEU A 127 -3.87 -6.42 12.25
CA LEU A 127 -4.66 -6.40 13.47
C LEU A 127 -4.32 -7.50 14.48
N ARG A 128 -3.72 -8.61 14.05
CA ARG A 128 -3.34 -9.71 14.95
C ARG A 128 -2.07 -9.40 15.74
N ASN A 129 -1.80 -10.22 16.76
CA ASN A 129 -0.60 -10.17 17.60
C ASN A 129 -0.45 -8.93 18.49
N TYR A 130 -1.53 -8.22 18.79
CA TYR A 130 -1.55 -7.35 19.97
C TYR A 130 -1.74 -8.26 21.19
N GLY A 131 -0.82 -8.18 22.15
CA GLY A 131 -0.82 -9.04 23.34
C GLY A 131 -2.09 -8.89 24.18
N GLN A 132 -2.19 -9.69 25.26
CA GLN A 132 -3.41 -9.78 26.07
C GLN A 132 -3.79 -8.49 26.81
N ASP A 133 -2.90 -7.49 26.85
CA ASP A 133 -3.10 -6.27 27.64
C ASP A 133 -3.69 -5.09 26.84
N VAL A 134 -3.78 -5.22 25.51
CA VAL A 134 -4.26 -4.16 24.61
C VAL A 134 -5.32 -4.69 23.68
N TYR A 135 -6.47 -4.02 23.67
CA TYR A 135 -7.56 -4.30 22.74
C TYR A 135 -7.57 -3.27 21.60
N VAL A 136 -7.58 -3.72 20.34
CA VAL A 136 -7.58 -2.84 19.17
C VAL A 136 -8.99 -2.66 18.62
N LYS A 137 -9.43 -1.41 18.47
CA LYS A 137 -10.64 -1.05 17.71
C LYS A 137 -10.24 -0.42 16.39
N ALA A 138 -10.58 -1.07 15.28
CA ALA A 138 -10.14 -0.66 13.96
C ALA A 138 -11.25 0.03 13.17
N ASN A 139 -10.92 1.15 12.52
CA ASN A 139 -11.71 1.76 11.45
C ASN A 139 -10.99 1.49 10.14
N VAL A 140 -11.68 0.91 9.16
CA VAL A 140 -11.10 0.52 7.86
C VAL A 140 -11.64 1.42 6.76
N TYR A 141 -10.74 1.95 5.94
CA TYR A 141 -11.04 2.84 4.83
C TYR A 141 -10.45 2.26 3.54
N ILE A 142 -11.32 1.93 2.59
CA ILE A 142 -10.97 1.26 1.33
C ILE A 142 -11.13 2.27 0.20
N GLU A 143 -10.15 2.34 -0.71
CA GLU A 143 -10.35 3.09 -1.96
C GLU A 143 -11.57 2.56 -2.71
N GLU A 144 -12.46 3.47 -3.09
CA GLU A 144 -13.64 3.12 -3.85
C GLU A 144 -13.30 2.58 -5.25
N ALA A 145 -13.68 1.32 -5.51
CA ALA A 145 -13.62 0.71 -6.84
C ALA A 145 -14.90 -0.07 -7.15
N SER A 146 -15.32 -0.09 -8.42
CA SER A 146 -16.54 -0.79 -8.85
C SER A 146 -16.54 -2.27 -8.49
N VAL A 147 -15.36 -2.93 -8.54
CA VAL A 147 -15.22 -4.33 -8.16
C VAL A 147 -15.47 -4.57 -6.67
N TYR A 148 -15.01 -3.67 -5.80
CA TYR A 148 -15.23 -3.76 -4.37
C TYR A 148 -16.69 -3.52 -4.02
N LYS A 149 -17.33 -2.52 -4.64
CA LYS A 149 -18.76 -2.26 -4.51
C LYS A 149 -19.61 -3.46 -4.93
N GLN A 150 -19.32 -4.05 -6.10
CA GLN A 150 -20.04 -5.22 -6.61
C GLN A 150 -19.96 -6.41 -5.64
N LEU A 151 -18.84 -6.54 -4.93
CA LEU A 151 -18.59 -7.64 -4.00
C LEU A 151 -18.97 -7.31 -2.55
N GLU A 152 -19.45 -6.09 -2.26
CA GLU A 152 -19.75 -5.62 -0.90
C GLU A 152 -18.56 -5.83 0.04
N LEU A 153 -17.36 -5.47 -0.43
CA LEU A 153 -16.11 -5.79 0.27
C LEU A 153 -16.09 -5.23 1.69
N ASP A 154 -16.54 -4.00 1.88
CA ASP A 154 -16.64 -3.33 3.18
C ASP A 154 -17.44 -4.14 4.21
N THR A 155 -18.63 -4.60 3.81
CA THR A 155 -19.51 -5.43 4.66
C THR A 155 -18.86 -6.77 4.98
N ARG A 156 -18.29 -7.43 3.95
CA ARG A 156 -17.61 -8.73 4.10
C ARG A 156 -16.40 -8.66 5.02
N ILE A 157 -15.59 -7.60 4.93
CA ILE A 157 -14.40 -7.41 5.78
C ILE A 157 -14.81 -7.23 7.23
N LEU A 158 -15.83 -6.41 7.48
CA LEU A 158 -16.35 -6.18 8.83
C LEU A 158 -16.84 -7.49 9.48
N GLU A 159 -17.63 -8.29 8.77
CA GLU A 159 -18.14 -9.58 9.26
C GLU A 159 -17.02 -10.62 9.44
N GLN A 160 -16.16 -10.78 8.43
CA GLN A 160 -15.12 -11.82 8.44
C GLN A 160 -14.09 -11.57 9.54
N LEU A 161 -13.59 -10.34 9.68
CA LEU A 161 -12.57 -10.02 10.68
C LEU A 161 -13.11 -10.11 12.11
N ASN A 162 -14.34 -9.66 12.36
CA ASN A 162 -14.95 -9.78 13.68
C ASN A 162 -15.26 -11.24 14.03
N THR A 163 -15.75 -12.04 13.08
CA THR A 163 -15.97 -13.48 13.27
C THR A 163 -14.65 -14.21 13.54
N GLN A 164 -13.61 -13.87 12.78
CA GLN A 164 -12.28 -14.45 12.94
C GLN A 164 -11.63 -14.08 14.27
N SER A 165 -11.78 -12.82 14.69
CA SER A 165 -11.33 -12.37 16.01
C SER A 165 -12.00 -13.16 17.14
N LEU A 166 -13.34 -13.31 17.08
CA LEU A 166 -14.11 -14.07 18.06
C LEU A 166 -13.68 -15.55 18.11
N TYR A 167 -13.57 -16.20 16.95
CA TYR A 167 -13.20 -17.61 16.85
C TYR A 167 -11.78 -17.89 17.35
N ARG A 168 -10.86 -16.94 17.17
CA ARG A 168 -9.43 -17.09 17.53
C ARG A 168 -9.06 -16.49 18.89
N GLY A 169 -9.99 -15.81 19.56
CA GLY A 169 -9.71 -15.11 20.81
C GLY A 169 -8.74 -13.94 20.64
N GLU A 170 -8.77 -13.28 19.48
CA GLU A 170 -7.88 -12.15 19.18
C GLU A 170 -8.32 -10.89 19.94
N GLN A 171 -7.37 -10.01 20.24
CA GLN A 171 -7.64 -8.77 20.97
C GLN A 171 -7.94 -7.60 20.03
N PHE A 172 -8.83 -7.81 19.05
CA PHE A 172 -9.27 -6.72 18.18
C PHE A 172 -10.73 -6.85 17.73
N SER A 173 -11.30 -5.73 17.29
CA SER A 173 -12.55 -5.69 16.51
C SER A 173 -12.50 -4.59 15.47
N VAL A 174 -13.15 -4.82 14.34
CA VAL A 174 -13.42 -3.79 13.32
C VAL A 174 -14.73 -3.11 13.68
N SER A 175 -14.65 -1.80 13.96
CA SER A 175 -15.81 -0.97 14.33
C SER A 175 -16.54 -0.45 13.11
N THR A 176 -15.80 0.01 12.10
CA THR A 176 -16.34 0.48 10.82
C THR A 176 -15.46 0.00 9.67
N CYS A 177 -16.08 -0.20 8.51
CA CYS A 177 -15.40 -0.43 7.25
C CYS A 177 -16.16 0.33 6.16
N GLU A 178 -15.50 1.25 5.47
CA GLU A 178 -16.14 2.16 4.52
C GLU A 178 -15.29 2.30 3.25
N MET A 179 -15.97 2.53 2.12
CA MET A 179 -15.32 2.89 0.86
C MET A 179 -15.34 4.41 0.68
N HIS A 180 -14.19 4.98 0.32
CA HIS A 180 -14.04 6.42 0.10
C HIS A 180 -13.46 6.70 -1.29
N PRO A 181 -13.97 7.73 -2.01
CA PRO A 181 -13.41 8.10 -3.30
C PRO A 181 -12.03 8.74 -3.13
N LYS A 182 -11.24 8.76 -4.22
CA LYS A 182 -9.94 9.44 -4.25
C LYS A 182 -10.06 10.91 -3.84
N ASN A 183 -8.98 11.46 -3.33
CA ASN A 183 -8.82 12.83 -2.84
C ASN A 183 -9.68 13.20 -1.60
N LYS A 184 -10.16 12.20 -0.84
CA LYS A 184 -10.91 12.44 0.41
C LYS A 184 -10.11 12.20 1.67
N MET A 185 -9.26 11.18 1.68
CA MET A 185 -8.49 10.78 2.86
C MET A 185 -7.02 10.68 2.50
N ILE A 186 -6.16 11.42 3.20
CA ILE A 186 -4.71 11.37 2.96
C ILE A 186 -4.15 9.96 3.17
N GLY A 187 -4.73 9.17 4.08
CA GLY A 187 -4.29 7.79 4.32
C GLY A 187 -4.44 6.88 3.10
N ILE A 188 -5.50 7.04 2.29
CA ILE A 188 -5.68 6.28 1.04
C ILE A 188 -4.63 6.70 0.02
N GLU A 189 -4.42 8.01 -0.16
CA GLU A 189 -3.41 8.52 -1.11
C GLU A 189 -1.99 8.11 -0.70
N LEU A 190 -1.68 8.03 0.59
CA LEU A 190 -0.40 7.50 1.07
C LEU A 190 -0.20 6.04 0.66
N VAL A 191 -1.25 5.21 0.71
CA VAL A 191 -1.17 3.82 0.25
C VAL A 191 -0.90 3.78 -1.27
N ASP A 192 -1.60 4.55 -2.10
CA ASP A 192 -1.33 4.63 -3.56
C ASP A 192 0.13 5.03 -3.83
N LEU A 193 0.63 6.07 -3.15
CA LEU A 193 1.99 6.56 -3.33
C LEU A 193 3.03 5.51 -2.91
N ILE A 194 2.87 4.87 -1.74
CA ILE A 194 3.81 3.87 -1.25
C ILE A 194 3.78 2.62 -2.13
N LEU A 195 2.60 2.14 -2.52
CA LEU A 195 2.48 1.03 -3.48
C LEU A 195 3.14 1.40 -4.81
N GLY A 196 2.97 2.63 -5.27
CA GLY A 196 3.63 3.16 -6.44
C GLY A 196 5.16 3.11 -6.38
N VAL A 197 5.73 3.51 -5.24
CA VAL A 197 7.17 3.42 -4.96
C VAL A 197 7.62 1.96 -4.96
N ILE A 198 6.93 1.09 -4.22
CA ILE A 198 7.22 -0.36 -4.14
C ILE A 198 7.25 -0.98 -5.54
N ARG A 199 6.23 -0.71 -6.36
CA ARG A 199 6.16 -1.24 -7.73
C ARG A 199 7.32 -0.75 -8.60
N SER A 200 7.73 0.51 -8.44
CA SER A 200 8.83 1.08 -9.21
C SER A 200 10.19 0.51 -8.79
N ILE A 201 10.36 0.24 -7.48
CA ILE A 201 11.53 -0.48 -6.94
C ILE A 201 11.60 -1.89 -7.51
N ILE A 202 10.50 -2.65 -7.49
CA ILE A 202 10.47 -4.03 -8.02
C ILE A 202 10.70 -4.05 -9.54
N GLN A 203 10.09 -3.14 -10.28
CA GLN A 203 10.27 -3.06 -11.73
C GLN A 203 11.70 -2.68 -12.12
N ASN A 204 12.38 -1.89 -11.29
CA ASN A 204 13.77 -1.44 -11.43
C ASN A 204 14.22 -1.24 -12.90
N VAL A 205 13.46 -0.45 -13.67
CA VAL A 205 13.74 -0.31 -15.10
C VAL A 205 15.05 0.45 -15.29
N ILE A 206 16.09 -0.24 -15.76
CA ILE A 206 17.40 0.34 -16.02
C ILE A 206 17.34 1.14 -17.32
N ILE A 207 17.73 2.41 -17.23
CA ILE A 207 17.71 3.36 -18.34
C ILE A 207 19.15 3.84 -18.54
N PRO A 208 19.75 3.62 -19.74
CA PRO A 208 21.10 4.08 -20.03
C PRO A 208 21.24 5.59 -19.81
N SER A 209 22.36 6.04 -19.26
CA SER A 209 22.61 7.46 -18.93
C SER A 209 22.76 8.35 -20.18
N ASP A 210 23.15 7.76 -21.29
CA ASP A 210 23.44 8.40 -22.58
C ASP A 210 22.25 8.36 -23.56
N ILE A 211 21.10 7.81 -23.15
CA ILE A 211 19.91 7.75 -23.99
C ILE A 211 19.36 9.15 -24.28
N SER A 212 19.09 9.44 -25.56
CA SER A 212 18.51 10.72 -25.96
C SER A 212 17.03 10.84 -25.56
N GLU A 213 16.51 12.08 -25.47
CA GLU A 213 15.07 12.28 -25.22
C GLU A 213 14.16 11.65 -26.29
N GLU A 214 14.61 11.67 -27.54
CA GLU A 214 13.92 11.05 -28.68
C GLU A 214 13.77 9.54 -28.48
N GLU A 215 14.84 8.87 -28.05
CA GLU A 215 14.86 7.44 -27.78
C GLU A 215 14.02 7.07 -26.55
N LEU A 216 14.06 7.88 -25.49
CA LEU A 216 13.19 7.71 -24.31
C LEU A 216 11.70 7.75 -24.66
N LYS A 217 11.31 8.66 -25.56
CA LYS A 217 9.93 8.77 -26.04
C LYS A 217 9.57 7.55 -26.89
N ARG A 218 10.43 7.17 -27.84
CA ARG A 218 10.23 6.01 -28.73
C ARG A 218 10.08 4.71 -27.94
N ALA A 219 10.92 4.51 -26.93
CA ALA A 219 10.89 3.33 -26.06
C ALA A 219 9.81 3.40 -24.94
N LYS A 220 9.03 4.48 -24.87
CA LYS A 220 8.03 4.73 -23.81
C LYS A 220 8.60 4.65 -22.39
N LEU A 221 9.86 5.06 -22.22
CA LEU A 221 10.61 4.99 -20.96
C LEU A 221 10.55 6.29 -20.15
N LYS A 222 10.15 7.42 -20.75
CA LYS A 222 10.12 8.74 -20.08
C LYS A 222 9.42 8.71 -18.71
N LYS A 223 8.22 8.12 -18.64
CA LYS A 223 7.44 8.03 -17.40
C LYS A 223 8.13 7.14 -16.35
N LYS A 224 8.71 6.02 -16.79
CA LYS A 224 9.46 5.10 -15.92
C LYS A 224 10.71 5.77 -15.35
N LYS A 225 11.45 6.51 -16.20
CA LYS A 225 12.60 7.33 -15.77
C LYS A 225 12.19 8.31 -14.69
N ALA A 226 11.16 9.12 -14.94
CA ALA A 226 10.70 10.11 -13.97
C ALA A 226 10.32 9.46 -12.61
N LYS A 227 9.65 8.31 -12.65
CA LYS A 227 9.32 7.55 -11.42
C LYS A 227 10.57 7.07 -10.69
N ASN A 228 11.54 6.49 -11.38
CA ASN A 228 12.80 6.08 -10.75
C ASN A 228 13.54 7.28 -10.14
N ASP A 229 13.64 8.40 -10.87
CA ASP A 229 14.27 9.64 -10.38
C ASP A 229 13.58 10.18 -9.12
N LEU A 230 12.25 10.05 -9.03
CA LEU A 230 11.48 10.40 -7.83
C LEU A 230 11.72 9.42 -6.69
N VAL A 231 11.70 8.10 -6.96
CA VAL A 231 12.00 7.08 -5.95
C VAL A 231 13.39 7.32 -5.36
N ILE A 232 14.41 7.56 -6.17
CA ILE A 232 15.77 7.87 -5.70
C ILE A 232 15.76 9.06 -4.73
N GLN A 233 15.02 10.13 -5.04
CA GLN A 233 14.89 11.29 -4.16
C GLN A 233 14.17 10.96 -2.85
N LEU A 234 13.14 10.13 -2.90
CA LEU A 234 12.45 9.66 -1.69
C LEU A 234 13.37 8.77 -0.84
N LEU A 235 14.20 7.94 -1.47
CA LEU A 235 15.16 7.07 -0.77
C LEU A 235 16.34 7.83 -0.14
N LYS A 236 16.53 9.12 -0.47
CA LYS A 236 17.44 10.00 0.27
C LYS A 236 16.86 10.45 1.61
N ILE A 237 15.56 10.25 1.85
CA ILE A 237 14.93 10.47 3.15
C ILE A 237 15.13 9.20 4.01
N GLU A 238 16.16 9.20 4.86
CA GLU A 238 16.59 8.03 5.65
C GLU A 238 15.43 7.34 6.39
N LYS A 239 14.56 8.10 7.04
CA LYS A 239 13.39 7.57 7.75
C LYS A 239 12.40 6.85 6.83
N PHE A 240 12.24 7.34 5.60
CA PHE A 240 11.37 6.70 4.62
C PHE A 240 12.00 5.43 4.04
N THR A 241 13.31 5.44 3.77
CA THR A 241 14.05 4.24 3.37
C THR A 241 13.97 3.16 4.44
N HIS A 242 14.18 3.54 5.71
CA HIS A 242 14.00 2.63 6.83
C HIS A 242 12.57 2.09 6.91
N PHE A 243 11.55 2.95 6.74
CA PHE A 243 10.16 2.48 6.69
C PHE A 243 9.94 1.39 5.65
N LEU A 244 10.46 1.55 4.43
CA LEU A 244 10.31 0.54 3.38
C LEU A 244 10.87 -0.82 3.79
N SER A 245 12.00 -0.85 4.51
CA SER A 245 12.58 -2.09 5.05
C SER A 245 11.72 -2.76 6.15
N THR A 246 10.78 -2.04 6.76
CA THR A 246 9.87 -2.58 7.78
C THR A 246 8.55 -3.10 7.22
N ILE A 247 8.29 -2.91 5.91
CA ILE A 247 7.06 -3.35 5.27
C ILE A 247 7.04 -4.86 5.20
N LYS A 248 5.98 -5.48 5.73
CA LYS A 248 5.77 -6.92 5.54
C LYS A 248 5.23 -7.17 4.15
N TYR A 249 6.11 -7.57 3.27
CA TYR A 249 5.82 -7.84 1.87
C TYR A 249 5.64 -9.34 1.64
N TYR A 250 4.60 -9.69 0.89
CA TYR A 250 4.29 -11.08 0.59
C TYR A 250 4.06 -11.27 -0.90
N GLU A 251 4.43 -12.44 -1.39
CA GLU A 251 4.16 -12.84 -2.76
C GLU A 251 3.17 -14.01 -2.80
N TRP A 252 2.16 -13.89 -3.65
CA TRP A 252 1.18 -14.93 -3.88
C TRP A 252 1.15 -15.38 -5.34
N ASN A 253 1.51 -16.64 -5.54
CA ASN A 253 1.58 -17.34 -6.83
C ASN A 253 0.83 -18.69 -6.79
N SER A 254 -0.26 -18.77 -6.00
CA SER A 254 -1.05 -20.00 -5.76
C SER A 254 -0.35 -21.09 -4.92
N ASN A 255 0.69 -20.73 -4.19
CA ASN A 255 1.26 -21.58 -3.13
C ASN A 255 0.28 -21.79 -1.96
N LYS A 256 0.46 -22.90 -1.23
CA LYS A 256 -0.34 -23.29 -0.05
C LYS A 256 -0.32 -22.22 1.03
N GLU A 257 0.83 -21.57 1.21
CA GLU A 257 1.07 -20.55 2.23
C GLU A 257 1.47 -19.24 1.55
N LEU A 258 1.06 -18.13 2.17
CA LEU A 258 1.47 -16.80 1.75
C LEU A 258 2.90 -16.57 2.28
N ALA A 259 3.88 -16.59 1.39
CA ALA A 259 5.28 -16.45 1.76
C ALA A 259 5.63 -14.97 1.97
N GLU A 260 6.19 -14.64 3.12
CA GLU A 260 6.83 -13.35 3.36
C GLU A 260 8.16 -13.33 2.59
N VAL A 261 8.39 -12.23 1.88
CA VAL A 261 9.64 -11.98 1.14
C VAL A 261 10.23 -10.70 1.70
N ASP A 262 11.54 -10.73 1.98
CA ASP A 262 12.24 -9.55 2.49
C ASP A 262 12.28 -8.46 1.41
N PHE A 263 11.50 -7.39 1.62
CA PHE A 263 11.47 -6.28 0.67
C PHE A 263 12.80 -5.51 0.63
N GLU A 264 13.63 -5.64 1.66
CA GLU A 264 14.95 -4.99 1.70
C GLU A 264 15.86 -5.49 0.55
N ASP A 265 15.70 -6.73 0.10
CA ASP A 265 16.46 -7.26 -1.03
C ASP A 265 16.16 -6.52 -2.35
N TYR A 266 14.87 -6.27 -2.64
CA TYR A 266 14.47 -5.46 -3.80
C TYR A 266 14.98 -4.01 -3.67
N LEU A 267 14.91 -3.45 -2.47
CA LEU A 267 15.40 -2.11 -2.18
C LEU A 267 16.91 -1.99 -2.43
N ARG A 268 17.71 -2.94 -1.92
CA ARG A 268 19.16 -2.99 -2.10
C ARG A 268 19.55 -3.14 -3.58
N ILE A 269 18.87 -4.02 -4.33
CA ILE A 269 19.09 -4.20 -5.77
C ILE A 269 18.80 -2.90 -6.52
N PHE A 270 17.69 -2.22 -6.20
CA PHE A 270 17.36 -0.93 -6.79
C PHE A 270 18.43 0.11 -6.48
N MET A 271 18.80 0.29 -5.22
CA MET A 271 19.83 1.26 -4.82
C MET A 271 21.18 0.97 -5.47
N ALA A 272 21.60 -0.30 -5.55
CA ALA A 272 22.83 -0.71 -6.23
C ALA A 272 22.79 -0.41 -7.73
N SER A 273 21.64 -0.59 -8.38
CA SER A 273 21.46 -0.29 -9.80
C SER A 273 21.56 1.22 -10.11
N HIS A 274 21.27 2.06 -9.11
CA HIS A 274 21.31 3.53 -9.22
C HIS A 274 22.39 4.14 -8.31
N PHE A 275 23.44 3.40 -7.96
CA PHE A 275 24.37 3.77 -6.88
C PHE A 275 25.02 5.16 -7.07
N ARG A 276 25.32 5.55 -8.31
CA ARG A 276 25.91 6.86 -8.62
C ARG A 276 25.04 8.02 -8.13
N GLU A 277 23.72 7.90 -8.28
CA GLU A 277 22.76 8.93 -7.86
C GLU A 277 22.68 9.11 -6.32
N PHE A 278 23.18 8.13 -5.56
CA PHE A 278 23.26 8.21 -4.10
C PHE A 278 24.61 8.73 -3.58
N HIS A 279 25.66 8.69 -4.40
CA HIS A 279 27.04 9.00 -3.99
C HIS A 279 27.65 10.22 -4.70
N GLU A 280 27.13 10.63 -5.85
CA GLU A 280 27.55 11.83 -6.56
C GLU A 280 26.79 13.05 -5.97
N LYS A 281 27.57 14.04 -5.50
CA LYS A 281 27.09 15.29 -4.89
C LYS A 281 26.81 16.35 -5.94
#